data_AF-A0A0C9ZV95-F1
#
_entry.id   AF-A0A0C9ZV95-F1
#
_cell.length_a   1.000
_cell.length_b   1.000
_cell.length_c   1.000
_cell.angle_alpha   90.00
_cell.angle_beta   90.00
_cell.angle_gamma   90.00
#
_symmetry.space_group_name_H-M   'P 1'
#
loop_
_entity.id
_entity.type
_entity.pdbx_description
1 polymer ?
#
loop_
_entity_poly.entity_id
_entity_poly.type
_entity_poly.pdbx_seq_one_letter_code
_entity_poly.pdbx_strand_id
1 'polypeptide(L)'
;MWNLGMCWKIYLRAKSSEHNDRDSSALFSKMQRFSIADILTKTLADPSSLWNLQISWQSNSHLPEDFDWLVEYLGDVCSNDHATAGDILVLLSSMSVSCSPAKQRPYIEKLIACMGSSMPPRLRHAALRAAHSFQEALASIDIVDDGDMVLTNFSPAILTAVCPQPCATPTDTGPDCFFDDDRDLCYLELIFALTRYSQWRPHLYGDGHIDRCSSIVAKSCDFDVYLYLRSVVPQPHPFYLAGIFLRTTSEEVSVTSLSSITEQQWWDTMRQAWHSAYRTIDNTHCVEFLPVLVEGTKKCSYQKGRKPRFTRV
;
A
#
# COMPACT_ATOMS: atom_id res chain seq x y z
N MET A 1 -16.20 0.79 -23.72
CA MET A 1 -16.08 -0.66 -23.99
C MET A 1 -14.61 -1.06 -24.24
N TRP A 2 -13.70 -0.75 -23.29
CA TRP A 2 -12.25 -0.97 -23.43
C TRP A 2 -11.67 -1.91 -22.36
N ASN A 3 -12.50 -2.41 -21.44
CA ASN A 3 -12.04 -3.05 -20.20
C ASN A 3 -11.91 -4.57 -20.29
N LEU A 4 -12.62 -5.21 -21.24
CA LEU A 4 -12.24 -6.54 -21.72
C LEU A 4 -10.83 -6.54 -22.32
N GLY A 5 -10.32 -5.38 -22.77
CA GLY A 5 -9.04 -5.25 -23.44
C GLY A 5 -7.84 -5.63 -22.58
N MET A 6 -7.87 -5.44 -21.26
CA MET A 6 -6.74 -5.78 -20.39
C MET A 6 -6.67 -7.30 -20.13
N CYS A 7 -7.76 -7.90 -19.65
CA CYS A 7 -7.84 -9.36 -19.52
C CYS A 7 -7.66 -10.05 -20.88
N TRP A 8 -8.25 -9.52 -21.95
CA TRP A 8 -8.05 -10.02 -23.31
C TRP A 8 -6.62 -9.82 -23.81
N LYS A 9 -5.93 -8.72 -23.48
CA LYS A 9 -4.51 -8.56 -23.83
C LYS A 9 -3.63 -9.51 -23.03
N ILE A 10 -3.88 -9.67 -21.73
CA ILE A 10 -3.18 -10.66 -20.90
C ILE A 10 -3.42 -12.06 -21.48
N TYR A 11 -4.67 -12.40 -21.82
CA TYR A 11 -5.05 -13.64 -22.48
C TYR A 11 -4.37 -13.83 -23.83
N LEU A 12 -4.45 -12.83 -24.71
CA LEU A 12 -3.85 -12.90 -26.04
C LEU A 12 -2.33 -12.99 -25.96
N ARG A 13 -1.71 -12.31 -25.00
CA ARG A 13 -0.26 -12.37 -24.75
C ARG A 13 0.15 -13.76 -24.23
N ALA A 14 -0.55 -14.27 -23.21
CA ALA A 14 -0.36 -15.63 -22.69
C ALA A 14 -0.59 -16.71 -23.76
N LYS A 15 -1.66 -16.57 -24.55
CA LYS A 15 -1.97 -17.46 -25.69
C LYS A 15 -0.93 -17.36 -26.81
N SER A 16 -0.30 -16.20 -27.00
CA SER A 16 0.74 -16.04 -28.03
C SER A 16 2.09 -16.62 -27.61
N SER A 17 2.39 -16.63 -26.31
CA SER A 17 3.59 -17.28 -25.75
C SER A 17 3.46 -18.80 -25.73
N GLU A 18 2.24 -19.33 -25.57
CA GLU A 18 1.96 -20.77 -25.64
C GLU A 18 1.67 -21.21 -27.08
N HIS A 19 2.72 -21.57 -27.84
CA HIS A 19 2.52 -22.26 -29.11
C HIS A 19 2.04 -23.70 -28.84
N ASN A 20 0.73 -23.94 -29.06
CA ASN A 20 0.01 -25.22 -29.10
C ASN A 20 -0.35 -25.88 -27.76
N ASP A 21 -1.35 -25.38 -27.02
CA ASP A 21 -2.00 -26.25 -26.02
C ASP A 21 -3.52 -26.15 -25.84
N ARG A 22 -4.07 -27.30 -25.44
CA ARG A 22 -5.50 -27.63 -25.30
C ARG A 22 -6.17 -26.89 -24.13
N ASP A 23 -5.38 -26.21 -23.29
CA ASP A 23 -5.81 -25.55 -22.04
C ASP A 23 -6.32 -24.12 -22.20
N SER A 24 -6.21 -23.53 -23.40
CA SER A 24 -6.68 -22.16 -23.70
C SER A 24 -8.17 -21.92 -23.40
N SER A 25 -9.01 -22.95 -23.51
CA SER A 25 -10.46 -22.87 -23.21
C SER A 25 -10.73 -22.68 -21.70
N ALA A 26 -9.96 -23.36 -20.84
CA ALA A 26 -10.12 -23.25 -19.39
C ALA A 26 -9.72 -21.84 -18.89
N LEU A 27 -8.59 -21.31 -19.38
CA LEU A 27 -8.14 -19.95 -19.09
C LEU A 27 -9.15 -18.90 -19.56
N PHE A 28 -9.72 -19.06 -20.75
CA PHE A 28 -10.74 -18.15 -21.27
C PHE A 28 -12.00 -18.16 -20.40
N SER A 29 -12.44 -19.33 -19.93
CA SER A 29 -13.60 -19.45 -19.03
C SER A 29 -13.37 -18.77 -17.67
N LYS A 30 -12.14 -18.81 -17.15
CA LYS A 30 -11.76 -18.09 -15.92
C LYS A 30 -11.83 -16.58 -16.14
N MET A 31 -11.39 -16.09 -17.30
CA MET A 31 -11.39 -14.66 -17.60
C MET A 31 -12.78 -14.04 -17.81
N GLN A 32 -13.77 -14.82 -18.22
CA GLN A 32 -15.14 -14.32 -18.36
C GLN A 32 -15.78 -13.91 -17.02
N ARG A 33 -15.16 -14.25 -15.88
CA ARG A 33 -15.67 -13.97 -14.53
C ARG A 33 -15.24 -12.60 -13.98
N PHE A 34 -14.39 -11.87 -14.69
CA PHE A 34 -14.01 -10.51 -14.30
C PHE A 34 -15.11 -9.51 -14.65
N SER A 35 -15.60 -8.77 -13.65
CA SER A 35 -16.38 -7.55 -13.85
C SER A 35 -15.52 -6.34 -13.55
N ILE A 36 -15.60 -5.34 -14.41
CA ILE A 36 -14.96 -4.06 -14.16
C ILE A 36 -16.08 -3.06 -13.97
N ALA A 37 -16.38 -2.72 -12.72
CA ALA A 37 -17.27 -1.62 -12.39
C ALA A 37 -16.51 -0.30 -12.60
N ASP A 38 -17.17 0.66 -13.24
CA ASP A 38 -16.73 2.05 -13.43
C ASP A 38 -15.23 2.30 -13.63
N ILE A 39 -14.79 2.25 -14.90
CA ILE A 39 -13.63 3.04 -15.32
C ILE A 39 -14.18 4.21 -16.13
N LEU A 40 -14.24 5.38 -15.49
CA LEU A 40 -14.23 6.65 -16.21
C LEU A 40 -13.05 6.60 -17.18
N THR A 41 -13.34 6.80 -18.45
CA THR A 41 -12.56 6.76 -19.73
C THR A 41 -11.08 7.18 -19.76
N LYS A 42 -10.40 7.37 -18.62
CA LYS A 42 -8.96 7.66 -18.53
C LYS A 42 -8.14 6.45 -18.97
N THR A 43 -7.15 6.74 -19.80
CA THR A 43 -6.14 5.80 -20.26
C THR A 43 -5.34 5.26 -19.09
N LEU A 44 -5.24 3.93 -18.97
CA LEU A 44 -4.38 3.17 -18.02
C LEU A 44 -2.87 3.49 -18.11
N ALA A 45 -2.49 4.37 -19.04
CA ALA A 45 -1.15 4.91 -19.16
C ALA A 45 -0.84 5.97 -18.09
N ASP A 46 -1.88 6.60 -17.51
CA ASP A 46 -1.73 7.56 -16.42
C ASP A 46 -1.46 6.83 -15.09
N PRO A 47 -0.30 7.04 -14.44
CA PRO A 47 0.04 6.40 -13.16
C PRO A 47 -1.00 6.66 -12.06
N SER A 48 -1.70 7.81 -12.08
CA SER A 48 -2.74 8.13 -11.08
C SER A 48 -4.00 7.26 -11.21
N SER A 49 -4.24 6.69 -12.39
CA SER A 49 -5.35 5.76 -12.60
C SER A 49 -5.17 4.43 -11.88
N LEU A 50 -3.94 4.11 -11.49
CA LEU A 50 -3.60 2.86 -10.83
C LEU A 50 -4.30 2.70 -9.49
N TRP A 51 -4.51 3.78 -8.75
CA TRP A 51 -5.04 3.71 -7.39
C TRP A 51 -6.56 3.68 -7.32
N ASN A 52 -7.21 4.27 -8.32
CA ASN A 52 -8.66 4.41 -8.39
C ASN A 52 -9.35 3.19 -9.04
N LEU A 53 -8.57 2.23 -9.56
CA LEU A 53 -9.12 1.11 -10.33
C LEU A 53 -9.66 0.02 -9.41
N GLN A 54 -10.98 -0.14 -9.33
CA GLN A 54 -11.61 -1.25 -8.61
C GLN A 54 -12.07 -2.35 -9.57
N ILE A 55 -11.42 -3.52 -9.54
CA ILE A 55 -11.83 -4.70 -10.31
C ILE A 55 -12.54 -5.65 -9.36
N SER A 56 -13.74 -6.08 -9.72
CA SER A 56 -14.51 -7.04 -8.92
C SER A 56 -14.65 -8.37 -9.64
N TRP A 57 -14.54 -9.45 -8.89
CA TRP A 57 -14.82 -10.79 -9.41
C TRP A 57 -16.31 -11.09 -9.27
N GLN A 58 -16.96 -11.58 -10.32
CA GLN A 58 -18.42 -11.81 -10.30
C GLN A 58 -18.87 -13.00 -9.45
N SER A 59 -17.94 -13.87 -9.01
CA SER A 59 -18.26 -15.04 -8.20
C SER A 59 -17.91 -14.83 -6.73
N ASN A 60 -18.84 -15.17 -5.84
CA ASN A 60 -18.58 -15.17 -4.40
C ASN A 60 -17.68 -16.33 -3.93
N SER A 61 -17.37 -17.28 -4.81
CA SER A 61 -16.42 -18.35 -4.55
C SER A 61 -15.28 -18.31 -5.57
N HIS A 62 -14.08 -18.05 -5.07
CA HIS A 62 -12.82 -18.29 -5.77
C HIS A 62 -11.89 -19.00 -4.79
N LEU A 63 -11.04 -19.86 -5.33
CA LEU A 63 -9.99 -20.48 -4.55
C LEU A 63 -8.67 -19.74 -4.82
N PRO A 64 -7.75 -19.64 -3.85
CA PRO A 64 -6.39 -19.11 -4.06
C PRO A 64 -5.72 -19.65 -5.34
N GLU A 65 -5.91 -20.93 -5.63
CA GLU A 65 -5.35 -21.66 -6.76
C GLU A 65 -5.87 -21.16 -8.12
N ASP A 66 -7.00 -20.46 -8.16
CA ASP A 66 -7.53 -19.87 -9.40
C ASP A 66 -6.60 -18.78 -9.97
N PHE A 67 -5.69 -18.25 -9.14
CA PHE A 67 -4.78 -17.14 -9.46
C PHE A 67 -3.31 -17.55 -9.55
N ASP A 68 -2.97 -18.79 -9.24
CA ASP A 68 -1.58 -19.27 -9.26
C ASP A 68 -0.95 -19.10 -10.65
N TRP A 69 -1.72 -19.30 -11.71
CA TRP A 69 -1.26 -19.10 -13.10
C TRP A 69 -0.88 -17.63 -13.39
N LEU A 70 -1.51 -16.65 -12.73
CA LEU A 70 -1.14 -15.23 -12.88
C LEU A 70 0.22 -14.97 -12.22
N VAL A 71 0.50 -15.62 -11.10
CA VAL A 71 1.79 -15.52 -10.40
C VAL A 71 2.90 -16.16 -11.23
N GLU A 72 2.63 -17.33 -11.82
CA GLU A 72 3.55 -17.99 -12.74
C GLU A 72 3.83 -17.12 -13.96
N TYR A 73 2.77 -16.62 -14.61
CA TYR A 73 2.89 -15.77 -15.79
C TYR A 73 3.57 -14.43 -15.48
N LEU A 74 3.33 -13.83 -14.30
CA LEU A 74 4.08 -12.66 -13.83
C LEU A 74 5.59 -12.94 -13.81
N GLY A 75 5.98 -14.16 -13.45
CA GLY A 75 7.36 -14.60 -13.44
C GLY A 75 8.03 -14.55 -14.81
N ASP A 76 7.29 -14.82 -15.89
CA ASP A 76 7.78 -14.82 -17.27
C ASP A 76 7.89 -13.42 -17.86
N VAL A 77 6.96 -12.53 -17.48
CA VAL A 77 6.88 -11.18 -18.06
C VAL A 77 7.65 -10.11 -17.28
N CYS A 78 7.99 -10.34 -16.01
CA CYS A 78 8.55 -9.30 -15.13
C CYS A 78 9.85 -8.67 -15.65
N SER A 79 10.63 -9.39 -16.48
CA SER A 79 11.90 -8.90 -17.02
C SER A 79 11.80 -8.33 -18.44
N ASN A 80 10.71 -8.60 -19.16
CA ASN A 80 10.62 -8.33 -20.61
C ASN A 80 9.43 -7.45 -20.99
N ASP A 81 8.34 -7.45 -20.22
CA ASP A 81 7.13 -6.68 -20.48
C ASP A 81 6.58 -6.09 -19.17
N HIS A 82 7.21 -5.01 -18.72
CA HIS A 82 6.82 -4.29 -17.50
C HIS A 82 5.37 -3.76 -17.55
N ALA A 83 4.82 -3.52 -18.74
CA ALA A 83 3.43 -3.09 -18.89
C ALA A 83 2.48 -4.24 -18.52
N THR A 84 2.69 -5.44 -19.08
CA THR A 84 1.92 -6.64 -18.70
C THR A 84 2.12 -6.99 -17.23
N ALA A 85 3.35 -6.94 -16.73
CA ALA A 85 3.63 -7.23 -15.32
C ALA A 85 2.84 -6.29 -14.39
N GLY A 86 2.85 -4.98 -14.69
CA GLY A 86 2.07 -4.00 -13.94
C GLY A 86 0.56 -4.25 -14.04
N ASP A 87 0.07 -4.68 -15.21
CA ASP A 87 -1.33 -5.03 -15.39
C ASP A 87 -1.74 -6.24 -14.53
N ILE A 88 -0.92 -7.29 -14.51
CA ILE A 88 -1.15 -8.47 -13.67
C ILE A 88 -1.18 -8.10 -12.18
N LEU A 89 -0.23 -7.28 -11.72
CA LEU A 89 -0.17 -6.85 -10.32
C LEU A 89 -1.38 -6.01 -9.91
N VAL A 90 -1.82 -5.11 -10.78
CA VAL A 90 -3.06 -4.34 -10.55
C VAL A 90 -4.28 -5.26 -10.48
N LEU A 91 -4.34 -6.26 -11.35
CA LEU A 91 -5.39 -7.28 -11.33
C LEU A 91 -5.38 -8.03 -10.00
N LEU A 92 -4.25 -8.63 -9.62
CA LEU A 92 -4.08 -9.35 -8.35
C LEU A 92 -4.45 -8.47 -7.15
N SER A 93 -4.05 -7.19 -7.16
CA SER A 93 -4.34 -6.25 -6.07
C SER A 93 -5.83 -5.98 -5.86
N SER A 94 -6.61 -6.03 -6.93
CA SER A 94 -8.03 -5.68 -6.88
C SER A 94 -8.89 -6.83 -6.37
N MET A 95 -8.37 -8.05 -6.44
CA MET A 95 -9.14 -9.23 -6.05
C MET A 95 -9.05 -9.54 -4.56
N SER A 96 -8.11 -8.93 -3.84
CA SER A 96 -7.80 -9.22 -2.43
C SER A 96 -7.59 -10.72 -2.17
N VAL A 97 -7.11 -11.47 -3.19
CA VAL A 97 -6.97 -12.92 -3.10
C VAL A 97 -5.53 -13.27 -2.75
N SER A 98 -5.39 -14.16 -1.79
CA SER A 98 -4.13 -14.81 -1.50
C SER A 98 -3.84 -15.86 -2.58
N CYS A 99 -2.59 -15.97 -3.02
CA CYS A 99 -2.16 -17.12 -3.81
C CYS A 99 -2.16 -18.37 -2.92
N SER A 100 -2.14 -19.56 -3.53
CA SER A 100 -2.00 -20.78 -2.74
C SER A 100 -0.73 -20.72 -1.88
N PRO A 101 -0.68 -21.40 -0.70
CA PRO A 101 0.50 -21.35 0.18
C PRO A 101 1.82 -21.64 -0.55
N ALA A 102 1.80 -22.52 -1.55
CA ALA A 102 2.97 -22.87 -2.37
C ALA A 102 3.45 -21.72 -3.28
N LYS A 103 2.59 -20.76 -3.61
CA LYS A 103 2.90 -19.62 -4.49
C LYS A 103 3.17 -18.31 -3.74
N GLN A 104 2.88 -18.24 -2.43
CA GLN A 104 3.06 -17.01 -1.66
C GLN A 104 4.49 -16.50 -1.68
N ARG A 105 5.46 -17.36 -1.39
CA ARG A 105 6.89 -16.97 -1.41
C ARG A 105 7.36 -16.51 -2.80
N PRO A 106 7.17 -17.28 -3.88
CA PRO A 106 7.47 -16.81 -5.24
C PRO A 106 6.81 -15.47 -5.57
N TYR A 107 5.55 -15.29 -5.16
CA TYR A 107 4.85 -14.04 -5.40
C TYR A 107 5.51 -12.85 -4.69
N ILE A 108 5.88 -13.02 -3.41
CA ILE A 108 6.57 -11.97 -2.65
C ILE A 108 7.92 -11.63 -3.27
N GLU A 109 8.70 -12.64 -3.68
CA GLU A 109 9.98 -12.42 -4.38
C GLU A 109 9.78 -11.60 -5.66
N LYS A 110 8.68 -11.84 -6.40
CA LYS A 110 8.33 -11.03 -7.58
C LYS A 110 7.89 -9.61 -7.21
N LEU A 111 7.16 -9.41 -6.12
CA LEU A 111 6.82 -8.07 -5.62
C LEU A 111 8.09 -7.28 -5.29
N ILE A 112 9.04 -7.88 -4.58
CA ILE A 112 10.34 -7.27 -4.25
C ILE A 112 11.05 -6.82 -5.53
N ALA A 113 11.18 -7.73 -6.50
CA ALA A 113 11.84 -7.44 -7.77
C ALA A 113 11.14 -6.29 -8.53
N CYS A 114 9.80 -6.29 -8.56
CA CYS A 114 9.02 -5.26 -9.25
C CYS A 114 9.06 -3.88 -8.56
N MET A 115 9.30 -3.84 -7.24
CA MET A 115 9.50 -2.61 -6.47
C MET A 115 10.94 -2.06 -6.54
N GLY A 116 11.87 -2.80 -7.16
CA GLY A 116 13.28 -2.41 -7.26
C GLY A 116 13.49 -1.09 -8.01
N SER A 117 14.54 -0.35 -7.64
CA SER A 117 14.84 0.99 -8.16
C SER A 117 15.05 1.07 -9.67
N SER A 118 15.47 -0.02 -10.30
CA SER A 118 15.63 -0.14 -11.75
C SER A 118 14.30 -0.28 -12.50
N MET A 119 13.19 -0.53 -11.80
CA MET A 119 11.90 -0.78 -12.40
C MET A 119 11.15 0.52 -12.72
N PRO A 120 10.36 0.55 -13.81
CA PRO A 120 9.54 1.71 -14.14
C PRO A 120 8.58 2.09 -13.00
N PRO A 121 8.32 3.39 -12.75
CA PRO A 121 7.46 3.84 -11.64
C PRO A 121 6.11 3.14 -11.60
N ARG A 122 5.46 2.97 -12.75
CA ARG A 122 4.18 2.26 -12.86
C ARG A 122 4.24 0.83 -12.31
N LEU A 123 5.31 0.09 -12.61
CA LEU A 123 5.48 -1.28 -12.13
C LEU A 123 5.74 -1.31 -10.63
N ARG A 124 6.59 -0.41 -10.12
CA ARG A 124 6.84 -0.26 -8.67
C ARG A 124 5.55 0.03 -7.91
N HIS A 125 4.75 0.96 -8.39
CA HIS A 125 3.47 1.34 -7.76
C HIS A 125 2.43 0.22 -7.84
N ALA A 126 2.37 -0.50 -8.97
CA ALA A 126 1.50 -1.68 -9.10
C ALA A 126 1.88 -2.75 -8.07
N ALA A 127 3.17 -3.00 -7.89
CA ALA A 127 3.68 -3.95 -6.90
C ALA A 127 3.38 -3.49 -5.47
N LEU A 128 3.54 -2.21 -5.16
CA LEU A 128 3.16 -1.64 -3.86
C LEU A 128 1.66 -1.82 -3.58
N ARG A 129 0.81 -1.52 -4.58
CA ARG A 129 -0.63 -1.71 -4.47
C ARG A 129 -1.00 -3.18 -4.22
N ALA A 130 -0.33 -4.09 -4.92
CA ALA A 130 -0.50 -5.52 -4.74
C ALA A 130 -0.03 -6.00 -3.36
N ALA A 131 1.10 -5.48 -2.86
CA ALA A 131 1.58 -5.72 -1.50
C ALA A 131 0.56 -5.27 -0.45
N HIS A 132 -0.01 -4.07 -0.60
CA HIS A 132 -1.05 -3.56 0.29
C HIS A 132 -2.28 -4.50 0.33
N SER A 133 -2.75 -4.98 -0.82
CA SER A 133 -3.88 -5.93 -0.86
C SER A 133 -3.59 -7.26 -0.15
N PHE A 134 -2.30 -7.60 0.00
CA PHE A 134 -1.81 -8.83 0.61
C PHE A 134 -1.28 -8.61 2.04
N GLN A 135 -1.53 -7.44 2.65
CA GLN A 135 -0.90 -7.02 3.90
C GLN A 135 -1.12 -7.98 5.07
N GLU A 136 -2.32 -8.56 5.25
CA GLU A 136 -2.57 -9.47 6.37
C GLU A 136 -1.76 -10.76 6.23
N ALA A 137 -1.64 -11.29 5.01
CA ALA A 137 -0.84 -12.47 4.74
C ALA A 137 0.66 -12.19 4.87
N LEU A 138 1.13 -11.01 4.42
CA LEU A 138 2.50 -10.55 4.63
C LEU A 138 2.84 -10.42 6.11
N ALA A 139 1.89 -9.90 6.88
CA ALA A 139 2.10 -9.65 8.29
C ALA A 139 2.13 -10.96 9.10
N SER A 140 1.47 -12.02 8.62
CA SER A 140 1.45 -13.35 9.25
C SER A 140 2.57 -14.30 8.82
N ILE A 141 3.53 -13.86 7.98
CA ILE A 141 4.64 -14.73 7.55
C ILE A 141 5.47 -15.14 8.76
N ASP A 142 5.57 -16.44 9.00
CA ASP A 142 6.36 -17.00 10.09
C ASP A 142 7.85 -17.00 9.72
N ILE A 143 8.71 -16.64 10.68
CA ILE A 143 10.16 -16.41 10.46
C ILE A 143 10.94 -17.74 10.43
N VAL A 144 10.29 -18.85 10.79
CA VAL A 144 10.95 -20.10 11.22
C VAL A 144 11.82 -20.77 10.14
N ASP A 145 11.60 -20.53 8.84
CA ASP A 145 12.45 -21.11 7.78
C ASP A 145 12.68 -20.14 6.62
N ASP A 146 13.74 -19.30 6.71
CA ASP A 146 14.15 -18.35 5.65
C ASP A 146 13.27 -17.08 5.53
N GLY A 147 12.42 -16.82 6.54
CA GLY A 147 11.59 -15.62 6.63
C GLY A 147 12.40 -14.32 6.76
N ASP A 148 13.62 -14.41 7.30
CA ASP A 148 14.54 -13.27 7.44
C ASP A 148 14.88 -12.63 6.09
N MET A 149 15.06 -13.43 5.01
CA MET A 149 15.36 -12.88 3.70
C MET A 149 14.18 -12.10 3.12
N VAL A 150 12.96 -12.58 3.35
CA VAL A 150 11.75 -11.89 2.91
C VAL A 150 11.60 -10.57 3.66
N LEU A 151 11.71 -10.57 4.99
CA LEU A 151 11.62 -9.34 5.79
C LEU A 151 12.72 -8.32 5.41
N THR A 152 13.96 -8.80 5.30
CA THR A 152 15.15 -7.98 5.00
C THR A 152 15.08 -7.32 3.62
N ASN A 153 14.48 -7.98 2.63
CA ASN A 153 14.41 -7.44 1.27
C ASN A 153 13.10 -6.72 0.97
N PHE A 154 12.00 -7.13 1.61
CA PHE A 154 10.68 -6.57 1.33
C PHE A 154 10.52 -5.17 1.90
N SER A 155 10.98 -4.94 3.13
CA SER A 155 10.89 -3.63 3.79
C SER A 155 11.61 -2.53 2.98
N PRO A 156 12.90 -2.66 2.59
CA PRO A 156 13.56 -1.68 1.72
C PRO A 156 12.92 -1.54 0.32
N ALA A 157 12.35 -2.62 -0.21
CA ALA A 157 11.67 -2.58 -1.51
C ALA A 157 10.39 -1.73 -1.46
N ILE A 158 9.58 -1.86 -0.39
CA ILE A 158 8.43 -0.97 -0.17
C ILE A 158 8.89 0.50 -0.16
N LEU A 159 9.97 0.80 0.57
CA LEU A 159 10.47 2.17 0.65
C LEU A 159 10.95 2.68 -0.72
N THR A 160 11.60 1.82 -1.49
CA THR A 160 12.04 2.12 -2.87
C THR A 160 10.88 2.43 -3.81
N ALA A 161 9.70 1.87 -3.57
CA ALA A 161 8.50 2.13 -4.36
C ALA A 161 7.87 3.51 -4.10
N VAL A 162 8.12 4.13 -2.94
CA VAL A 162 7.52 5.42 -2.56
C VAL A 162 8.51 6.58 -2.47
N CYS A 163 9.80 6.28 -2.31
CA CYS A 163 10.83 7.30 -2.24
C CYS A 163 11.29 7.71 -3.65
N PRO A 164 11.52 9.02 -3.88
CA PRO A 164 12.22 9.47 -5.07
C PRO A 164 13.60 8.80 -5.18
N GLN A 165 14.00 8.45 -6.39
CA GLN A 165 15.31 7.83 -6.61
C GLN A 165 16.44 8.81 -6.22
N PRO A 166 17.51 8.36 -5.53
CA PRO A 166 18.58 9.23 -5.00
C PRO A 166 19.27 10.11 -6.04
N CYS A 167 19.13 9.80 -7.33
CA CYS A 167 19.75 10.54 -8.45
C CYS A 167 18.73 11.26 -9.34
N ALA A 168 17.43 11.17 -9.03
CA ALA A 168 16.39 11.89 -9.74
C ALA A 168 16.02 13.13 -8.94
N THR A 169 16.14 14.32 -9.53
CA THR A 169 15.46 15.51 -9.00
C THR A 169 13.96 15.24 -9.04
N PRO A 170 13.29 15.13 -7.88
CA PRO A 170 11.86 14.86 -7.86
C PRO A 170 11.15 16.02 -8.56
N THR A 171 10.35 15.73 -9.56
CA THR A 171 9.40 16.71 -10.09
C THR A 171 8.16 16.69 -9.21
N ASP A 172 7.60 17.86 -8.90
CA ASP A 172 6.39 17.95 -8.08
C ASP A 172 5.17 17.25 -8.71
N THR A 173 5.23 16.96 -10.02
CA THR A 173 4.12 16.39 -10.81
C THR A 173 4.42 15.03 -11.41
N GLY A 174 5.59 14.46 -11.16
CA GLY A 174 5.98 13.14 -11.68
C GLY A 174 5.33 11.99 -10.90
N PRO A 175 5.34 10.76 -11.44
CA PRO A 175 4.89 9.59 -10.70
C PRO A 175 5.73 9.35 -9.43
N ASP A 176 7.02 9.67 -9.46
CA ASP A 176 7.93 9.60 -8.32
C ASP A 176 8.02 10.95 -7.58
N CYS A 177 6.94 11.74 -7.58
CA CYS A 177 6.91 12.97 -6.80
C CYS A 177 7.10 12.65 -5.31
N PHE A 178 7.54 13.67 -4.56
CA PHE A 178 7.84 13.49 -3.14
C PHE A 178 6.63 13.05 -2.31
N PHE A 179 5.43 13.52 -2.67
CA PHE A 179 4.18 13.17 -2.03
C PHE A 179 3.08 13.01 -3.09
N ASP A 180 2.47 11.83 -3.13
CA ASP A 180 1.33 11.46 -3.97
C ASP A 180 0.24 10.90 -3.05
N ASP A 181 -0.93 11.53 -3.06
CA ASP A 181 -1.99 11.29 -2.07
C ASP A 181 -2.38 9.81 -2.00
N ASP A 182 -2.65 9.20 -3.14
CA ASP A 182 -3.11 7.81 -3.24
C ASP A 182 -1.99 6.80 -2.97
N ARG A 183 -0.80 7.00 -3.56
CA ARG A 183 0.37 6.12 -3.34
C ARG A 183 0.78 6.12 -1.87
N ASP A 184 0.92 7.30 -1.29
CA ASP A 184 1.38 7.44 0.09
C ASP A 184 0.31 6.98 1.07
N LEU A 185 -0.98 7.09 0.75
CA LEU A 185 -2.04 6.44 1.54
C LEU A 185 -1.88 4.91 1.54
N CYS A 186 -1.77 4.31 0.36
CA CYS A 186 -1.60 2.86 0.21
C CYS A 186 -0.36 2.34 0.96
N TYR A 187 0.74 3.11 0.92
CA TYR A 187 1.93 2.85 1.71
C TYR A 187 1.67 2.94 3.22
N LEU A 188 1.02 4.01 3.70
CA LEU A 188 0.76 4.18 5.13
C LEU A 188 -0.16 3.09 5.69
N GLU A 189 -1.15 2.65 4.92
CA GLU A 189 -2.02 1.53 5.29
C GLU A 189 -1.21 0.24 5.45
N LEU A 190 -0.35 -0.06 4.48
CA LEU A 190 0.55 -1.21 4.53
C LEU A 190 1.48 -1.13 5.74
N ILE A 191 2.20 -0.02 5.95
CA ILE A 191 3.11 0.13 7.10
C ILE A 191 2.34 0.03 8.42
N PHE A 192 1.16 0.64 8.52
CA PHE A 192 0.32 0.55 9.70
C PHE A 192 -0.10 -0.88 10.01
N ALA A 193 -0.44 -1.69 9.00
CA ALA A 193 -0.73 -3.11 9.17
C ALA A 193 0.50 -3.87 9.67
N LEU A 194 1.67 -3.68 9.04
CA LEU A 194 2.92 -4.35 9.41
C LEU A 194 3.37 -4.02 10.86
N THR A 195 3.19 -2.78 11.33
CA THR A 195 3.57 -2.38 12.71
C THR A 195 2.86 -3.16 13.83
N ARG A 196 1.75 -3.84 13.52
CA ARG A 196 1.03 -4.70 14.49
C ARG A 196 1.87 -5.89 14.93
N TYR A 197 2.80 -6.32 14.09
CA TYR A 197 3.61 -7.52 14.29
C TYR A 197 5.02 -7.09 14.68
N SER A 198 5.46 -7.52 15.86
CA SER A 198 6.73 -7.08 16.45
C SER A 198 7.94 -7.37 15.57
N GLN A 199 7.91 -8.45 14.80
CA GLN A 199 8.96 -8.84 13.85
C GLN A 199 9.25 -7.82 12.76
N TRP A 200 8.26 -7.03 12.33
CA TRP A 200 8.47 -6.00 11.30
C TRP A 200 9.10 -4.74 11.87
N ARG A 201 8.96 -4.48 13.18
CA ARG A 201 9.38 -3.19 13.79
C ARG A 201 10.87 -2.89 13.61
N PRO A 202 11.82 -3.84 13.80
CA PRO A 202 13.24 -3.58 13.55
C PRO A 202 13.52 -3.16 12.11
N HIS A 203 12.86 -3.77 11.13
CA HIS A 203 13.00 -3.43 9.70
C HIS A 203 12.39 -2.08 9.37
N LEU A 204 11.17 -1.81 9.85
CA LEU A 204 10.52 -0.52 9.65
C LEU A 204 11.35 0.65 10.22
N TYR A 205 12.04 0.41 11.34
CA TYR A 205 12.96 1.37 11.91
C TYR A 205 14.28 1.45 11.14
N GLY A 206 14.95 0.30 10.97
CA GLY A 206 16.29 0.21 10.39
C GLY A 206 16.37 0.63 8.93
N ASP A 207 15.30 0.41 8.17
CA ASP A 207 15.25 0.73 6.73
C ASP A 207 14.78 2.17 6.46
N GLY A 208 14.39 2.93 7.49
CA GLY A 208 14.04 4.35 7.36
C GLY A 208 12.56 4.66 7.07
N HIS A 209 11.63 3.72 7.33
CA HIS A 209 10.20 3.99 7.15
C HIS A 209 9.68 5.07 8.09
N ILE A 210 10.22 5.17 9.31
CA ILE A 210 9.85 6.21 10.28
C ILE A 210 10.24 7.59 9.75
N ASP A 211 11.43 7.72 9.18
CA ASP A 211 11.89 8.99 8.59
C ASP A 211 11.02 9.38 7.39
N ARG A 212 10.63 8.41 6.55
CA ARG A 212 9.67 8.63 5.47
C ARG A 212 8.31 9.09 6.00
N CYS A 213 7.76 8.43 7.01
CA CYS A 213 6.49 8.84 7.64
C CYS A 213 6.59 10.25 8.23
N SER A 214 7.69 10.59 8.91
CA SER A 214 7.95 11.94 9.43
C SER A 214 7.97 12.98 8.32
N SER A 215 8.53 12.64 7.15
CA SER A 215 8.55 13.53 5.99
C SER A 215 7.14 13.76 5.40
N ILE A 216 6.26 12.76 5.48
CA ILE A 216 4.86 12.87 5.05
C ILE A 216 4.08 13.78 6.01
N VAL A 217 4.31 13.71 7.33
CA VAL A 217 3.66 14.59 8.32
C VAL A 217 3.83 16.07 7.96
N ALA A 218 5.05 16.48 7.59
CA ALA A 218 5.32 17.87 7.22
C ALA A 218 4.44 18.31 6.04
N LYS A 219 4.18 17.43 5.08
CA LYS A 219 3.35 17.72 3.90
C LYS A 219 1.85 17.62 4.19
N SER A 220 1.41 16.65 4.98
CA SER A 220 -0.01 16.50 5.33
C SER A 220 -0.52 17.65 6.22
N CYS A 221 0.32 18.18 7.10
CA CYS A 221 -0.06 19.30 7.97
C CYS A 221 -0.16 20.64 7.23
N ASP A 222 0.55 20.85 6.12
CA ASP A 222 0.47 22.08 5.32
C ASP A 222 -0.93 22.26 4.67
N PHE A 223 -1.70 21.18 4.53
CA PHE A 223 -3.05 21.22 3.95
C PHE A 223 -4.14 21.80 4.87
N ASP A 224 -3.86 22.02 6.17
CA ASP A 224 -4.86 22.49 7.15
C ASP A 224 -5.38 23.91 6.81
N VAL A 225 -4.62 24.70 6.04
CA VAL A 225 -5.03 26.04 5.60
C VAL A 225 -6.13 25.99 4.53
N TYR A 226 -6.25 24.89 3.77
CA TYR A 226 -7.22 24.75 2.68
C TYR A 226 -8.54 24.09 3.09
N LEU A 227 -8.56 23.34 4.20
CA LEU A 227 -9.74 22.62 4.68
C LEU A 227 -10.87 23.54 5.18
N TYR A 228 -10.56 24.78 5.57
CA TYR A 228 -11.58 25.69 6.11
C TYR A 228 -12.50 26.28 5.02
N LEU A 229 -12.13 26.21 3.74
CA LEU A 229 -12.80 26.93 2.65
C LEU A 229 -13.57 26.05 1.67
N ARG A 230 -13.38 24.73 1.68
CA ARG A 230 -14.14 23.78 0.88
C ARG A 230 -14.51 22.60 1.75
N SER A 231 -15.70 22.02 1.53
CA SER A 231 -16.18 20.76 2.12
C SER A 231 -15.28 19.56 1.75
N VAL A 232 -13.99 19.67 2.01
CA VAL A 232 -12.98 18.68 1.69
C VAL A 232 -13.04 17.65 2.80
N VAL A 233 -13.34 16.45 2.36
CA VAL A 233 -13.22 15.21 3.10
C VAL A 233 -11.87 15.17 3.83
N PRO A 234 -11.83 14.99 5.17
CA PRO A 234 -10.59 14.73 5.88
C PRO A 234 -9.88 13.53 5.28
N GLN A 235 -8.62 13.70 4.93
CA GLN A 235 -7.79 12.64 4.38
C GLN A 235 -7.37 11.66 5.48
N PRO A 236 -7.33 10.34 5.23
CA PRO A 236 -7.03 9.34 6.26
C PRO A 236 -5.55 9.25 6.66
N HIS A 237 -4.60 9.88 5.94
CA HIS A 237 -3.17 9.81 6.23
C HIS A 237 -2.80 10.11 7.71
N PRO A 238 -3.34 11.17 8.37
CA PRO A 238 -3.00 11.49 9.74
C PRO A 238 -3.38 10.37 10.72
N PHE A 239 -4.45 9.62 10.43
CA PHE A 239 -4.86 8.47 11.25
C PHE A 239 -3.79 7.38 11.23
N TYR A 240 -3.35 6.98 10.05
CA TYR A 240 -2.32 5.96 9.89
C TYR A 240 -0.96 6.42 10.39
N LEU A 241 -0.58 7.68 10.15
CA LEU A 241 0.66 8.28 10.68
C LEU A 241 0.68 8.23 12.21
N ALA A 242 -0.37 8.73 12.88
CA ALA A 242 -0.49 8.64 14.33
C ALA A 242 -0.41 7.19 14.82
N GLY A 243 -1.05 6.28 14.09
CA GLY A 243 -0.96 4.84 14.25
C GLY A 243 0.45 4.28 14.30
N ILE A 244 1.20 4.55 13.24
CA ILE A 244 2.57 4.08 13.06
C ILE A 244 3.45 4.62 14.19
N PHE A 245 3.38 5.92 14.49
CA PHE A 245 4.22 6.51 15.55
C PHE A 245 3.87 6.01 16.95
N LEU A 246 2.59 5.89 17.30
CA LEU A 246 2.20 5.40 18.62
C LEU A 246 2.56 3.93 18.84
N ARG A 247 2.50 3.10 17.80
CA ARG A 247 2.89 1.68 17.88
C ARG A 247 4.41 1.48 17.92
N THR A 248 5.17 2.37 17.28
CA THR A 248 6.63 2.26 17.21
C THR A 248 7.34 2.92 18.39
N THR A 249 6.71 3.90 19.05
CA THR A 249 7.30 4.58 20.23
C THR A 249 7.20 3.82 21.55
N SER A 250 6.39 2.76 21.61
CA SER A 250 6.08 2.08 22.87
C SER A 250 7.21 1.18 23.40
N GLU A 251 8.23 0.88 22.60
CA GLU A 251 9.29 -0.10 22.93
C GLU A 251 10.67 0.52 22.68
N GLU A 252 11.26 1.20 23.67
CA GLU A 252 12.68 1.59 23.72
C GLU A 252 13.33 2.13 22.41
N VAL A 253 12.54 2.70 21.50
CA VAL A 253 13.05 3.22 20.23
C VAL A 253 13.76 4.54 20.48
N SER A 254 14.95 4.66 19.90
CA SER A 254 15.77 5.86 20.04
C SER A 254 14.97 7.11 19.63
N VAL A 255 15.00 8.13 20.49
CA VAL A 255 14.28 9.41 20.38
C VAL A 255 14.61 10.18 19.07
N THR A 256 15.61 9.73 18.32
CA THR A 256 16.21 10.44 17.19
C THR A 256 15.28 10.56 15.97
N SER A 257 14.57 9.52 15.53
CA SER A 257 13.77 9.58 14.29
C SER A 257 12.49 10.43 14.39
N LEU A 258 12.00 10.66 15.61
CA LEU A 258 10.86 11.55 15.86
C LEU A 258 11.26 13.00 16.11
N SER A 259 12.56 13.27 16.27
CA SER A 259 13.06 14.62 16.50
C SER A 259 12.78 15.57 15.33
N SER A 260 12.53 15.04 14.14
CA SER A 260 12.14 15.82 12.97
C SER A 260 10.69 16.34 13.02
N ILE A 261 9.83 15.74 13.86
CA ILE A 261 8.44 16.15 14.01
C ILE A 261 8.35 17.17 15.16
N THR A 262 7.98 18.40 14.84
CA THR A 262 7.75 19.41 15.86
C THR A 262 6.55 19.05 16.74
N GLU A 263 6.53 19.53 17.98
CA GLU A 263 5.39 19.32 18.90
C GLU A 263 4.06 19.82 18.29
N GLN A 264 4.12 20.87 17.47
CA GLN A 264 2.96 21.42 16.78
C GLN A 264 2.47 20.47 15.66
N GLN A 265 3.37 20.00 14.79
CA GLN A 265 3.03 19.02 13.75
C GLN A 265 2.46 17.73 14.33
N TRP A 266 3.04 17.24 15.43
CA TRP A 266 2.53 16.06 16.12
C TRP A 266 1.12 16.30 16.66
N TRP A 267 0.88 17.45 17.28
CA TRP A 267 -0.44 17.81 17.80
C TRP A 267 -1.49 17.94 16.69
N ASP A 268 -1.14 18.56 15.57
CA ASP A 268 -2.04 18.70 14.42
C ASP A 268 -2.32 17.34 13.78
N THR A 269 -1.32 16.47 13.68
CA THR A 269 -1.49 15.07 13.25
C THR A 269 -2.48 14.33 14.16
N MET A 270 -2.32 14.42 15.47
CA MET A 270 -3.23 13.78 16.44
C MET A 270 -4.66 14.33 16.35
N ARG A 271 -4.83 15.64 16.15
CA ARG A 271 -6.15 16.26 15.95
C ARG A 271 -6.80 15.73 14.66
N GLN A 272 -6.06 15.73 13.56
CA GLN A 272 -6.56 15.25 12.26
C GLN A 272 -6.82 13.75 12.26
N ALA A 273 -6.04 12.95 13.02
CA ALA A 273 -6.29 11.53 13.22
C ALA A 273 -7.67 11.28 13.85
N TRP A 274 -8.03 12.06 14.88
CA TRP A 274 -9.38 12.00 15.47
C TRP A 274 -10.47 12.39 14.47
N HIS A 275 -10.23 13.43 13.67
CA HIS A 275 -11.15 13.80 12.61
C HIS A 275 -11.25 12.74 11.51
N SER A 276 -10.23 11.91 11.30
CA SER A 276 -10.24 10.88 10.25
C SER A 276 -10.76 9.54 10.75
N ALA A 277 -10.72 9.31 12.07
CA ALA A 277 -11.14 8.07 12.71
C ALA A 277 -12.57 7.65 12.35
N TYR A 278 -13.51 8.60 12.17
CA TYR A 278 -14.88 8.25 11.80
C TYR A 278 -14.99 7.63 10.39
N ARG A 279 -14.02 7.86 9.51
CA ARG A 279 -13.99 7.26 8.16
C ARG A 279 -13.29 5.93 8.12
N THR A 280 -12.30 5.75 9.00
CA THR A 280 -11.53 4.51 9.05
C THR A 280 -12.20 3.45 9.92
N ILE A 281 -13.19 3.81 10.74
CA ILE A 281 -13.82 2.89 11.71
C ILE A 281 -14.55 1.70 11.08
N ASP A 282 -14.97 1.80 9.81
CA ASP A 282 -15.58 0.67 9.10
C ASP A 282 -14.56 -0.43 8.78
N ASN A 283 -13.26 -0.12 8.87
CA ASN A 283 -12.19 -1.11 8.83
C ASN A 283 -11.91 -1.62 10.25
N THR A 284 -12.16 -2.93 10.48
CA THR A 284 -12.01 -3.60 11.78
C THR A 284 -10.62 -3.36 12.40
N HIS A 285 -9.57 -3.31 11.59
CA HIS A 285 -8.20 -3.09 12.06
C HIS A 285 -7.97 -1.67 12.60
N CYS A 286 -8.76 -0.69 12.16
CA CYS A 286 -8.70 0.68 12.64
C CYS A 286 -9.40 0.83 13.99
N VAL A 287 -10.43 0.02 14.27
CA VAL A 287 -11.13 0.01 15.56
C VAL A 287 -10.20 -0.40 16.69
N GLU A 288 -9.38 -1.43 16.48
CA GLU A 288 -8.40 -1.92 17.46
C GLU A 288 -7.36 -0.87 17.86
N PHE A 289 -7.13 0.14 17.01
CA PHE A 289 -6.18 1.21 17.27
C PHE A 289 -6.74 2.35 18.13
N LEU A 290 -8.06 2.50 18.24
CA LEU A 290 -8.69 3.59 18.99
C LEU A 290 -8.19 3.71 20.44
N PRO A 291 -8.03 2.62 21.23
CA PRO A 291 -7.49 2.72 22.59
C PRO A 291 -6.07 3.30 22.61
N VAL A 292 -5.21 2.91 21.65
CA VAL A 292 -3.84 3.43 21.53
C VAL A 292 -3.86 4.92 21.19
N LEU A 293 -4.75 5.34 20.28
CA LEU A 293 -4.94 6.75 19.94
C LEU A 293 -5.40 7.58 21.15
N VAL A 294 -6.32 7.06 21.96
CA VAL A 294 -6.76 7.69 23.22
C VAL A 294 -5.59 7.89 24.18
N GLU A 295 -4.82 6.84 24.45
CA GLU A 295 -3.67 6.92 25.37
C GLU A 295 -2.57 7.86 24.85
N GLY A 296 -2.29 7.83 23.55
CA GLY A 296 -1.39 8.78 22.90
C GLY A 296 -1.84 10.23 23.09
N THR A 297 -3.13 10.50 22.88
CA THR A 297 -3.73 11.84 23.04
C THR A 297 -3.65 12.35 24.48
N LYS A 298 -3.89 11.46 25.46
CA LYS A 298 -3.75 11.78 26.88
C LYS A 298 -2.31 12.21 27.19
N LYS A 299 -1.32 11.41 26.79
CA LYS A 299 0.11 11.72 27.01
C LYS A 299 0.49 13.10 26.44
N CYS A 300 0.03 13.42 25.24
CA CYS A 300 0.27 14.72 24.60
C CYS A 300 -0.36 15.89 25.38
N SER A 301 -1.55 15.66 25.95
CA SER A 301 -2.27 16.69 26.72
C SER A 301 -1.58 17.03 28.04
N TYR A 302 -0.97 16.04 28.70
CA TYR A 302 -0.27 16.25 29.97
C TYR A 302 1.04 17.04 29.81
N GLN A 303 1.77 16.84 28.71
CA GLN A 303 3.03 17.56 28.45
C GLN A 303 2.83 19.07 28.29
N LYS A 304 1.66 19.52 27.81
CA LYS A 304 1.39 20.95 27.58
C LYS A 304 0.91 21.73 28.81
N GLY A 305 0.63 21.06 29.94
CA GLY A 305 -0.06 21.71 31.09
C GLY A 305 -1.43 22.32 30.73
N ARG A 306 -1.94 22.09 29.52
CA ARG A 306 -3.22 22.58 29.02
C ARG A 306 -4.25 21.48 29.22
N LYS A 307 -5.24 21.71 30.08
CA LYS A 307 -6.39 20.81 30.21
C LYS A 307 -7.06 20.65 28.83
N PRO A 308 -7.24 19.42 28.33
CA PRO A 308 -7.90 19.21 27.05
C PRO A 308 -9.36 19.67 27.15
N ARG A 309 -9.73 20.68 26.34
CA ARG A 309 -11.13 21.06 26.13
C ARG A 309 -11.66 20.20 24.97
N PHE A 310 -12.15 19.01 25.27
CA PHE A 310 -13.02 18.31 24.33
C PHE A 310 -14.38 19.01 24.37
N THR A 311 -14.66 19.85 23.38
CA THR A 311 -16.02 20.25 23.07
C THR A 311 -16.75 18.99 22.59
N ARG A 312 -17.83 18.62 23.27
CA ARG A 312 -18.74 17.57 22.80
C ARG A 312 -19.17 17.93 21.37
N VAL A 313 -18.88 17.03 20.43
CA VAL A 313 -19.43 17.02 19.07
C VAL A 313 -20.80 16.36 19.13
#